data_AF-A0A2S8ICU7-F1
#
_entry.id   AF-A0A2S8ICU7-F1
#
_cell.length_a   1.000
_cell.length_b   1.000
_cell.length_c   1.000
_cell.angle_alpha   90.00
_cell.angle_beta   90.00
_cell.angle_gamma   90.00
#
_symmetry.space_group_name_H-M   'P 1'
#
loop_
_entity.id
_entity.type
_entity.pdbx_description
1 polymer ?
#
loop_
_entity_poly.entity_id
_entity_poly.type
_entity_poly.pdbx_seq_one_letter_code
_entity_poly.pdbx_strand_id
1 'polypeptide(L)'
;MTGDGCRVWRHGDRLRVERGDGRPIFTTDGTRAWDFTADSERPRTRPADRVHYLGRNQFLLRRRSAADWSGDDFTRPAGPVEETDFAGRRCWTVELAPPPNKPHPLRIWVDIESGQMLGYRSEQVGEGAQFVDLIVGEVLDDRLSRGMGRCTHRRSISR
;
A
#
# COMPACT_ATOMS: atom_id res chain seq x y z
N MET A 1 -10.72 19.37 -3.53
CA MET A 1 -10.50 18.75 -2.21
C MET A 1 -9.28 17.88 -2.30
N THR A 2 -8.25 18.16 -1.51
CA THR A 2 -7.01 17.40 -1.44
C THR A 2 -7.32 16.03 -0.84
N GLY A 3 -7.03 14.94 -1.54
CA GLY A 3 -7.21 13.60 -0.98
C GLY A 3 -6.33 13.44 0.28
N ASP A 4 -6.87 12.72 1.27
CA ASP A 4 -6.25 12.45 2.58
C ASP A 4 -5.10 11.43 2.43
N GLY A 5 -4.08 11.82 1.67
CA GLY A 5 -2.93 10.97 1.33
C GLY A 5 -2.09 10.62 2.54
N CYS A 6 -1.47 9.44 2.51
CA CYS A 6 -0.53 8.98 3.51
C CYS A 6 0.87 8.88 2.91
N ARG A 7 1.89 8.99 3.77
CA ARG A 7 3.31 8.70 3.45
C ARG A 7 3.65 7.30 3.91
N VAL A 8 4.42 6.59 3.09
CA VAL A 8 4.72 5.17 3.31
C VAL A 8 6.21 4.95 3.15
N TRP A 9 6.80 4.23 4.12
CA TRP A 9 8.15 3.68 4.03
C TRP A 9 8.08 2.18 4.21
N ARG A 10 8.76 1.43 3.36
CA ARG A 10 8.74 -0.03 3.39
C ARG A 10 10.09 -0.64 3.06
N HIS A 11 10.51 -1.62 3.85
CA HIS A 11 11.69 -2.44 3.56
C HIS A 11 11.51 -3.83 4.18
N GLY A 12 11.38 -4.85 3.33
CA GLY A 12 11.00 -6.20 3.78
C GLY A 12 9.67 -6.20 4.52
N ASP A 13 9.70 -6.68 5.78
CA ASP A 13 8.55 -6.72 6.68
C ASP A 13 8.38 -5.45 7.53
N ARG A 14 9.27 -4.46 7.36
CA ARG A 14 9.16 -3.16 7.99
C ARG A 14 8.26 -2.25 7.17
N LEU A 15 7.35 -1.57 7.85
CA LEU A 15 6.41 -0.63 7.24
C LEU A 15 6.16 0.51 8.22
N ARG A 16 6.15 1.74 7.70
CA ARG A 16 5.68 2.92 8.42
C ARG A 16 4.68 3.66 7.54
N VAL A 17 3.57 4.07 8.14
CA VAL A 17 2.52 4.84 7.50
C VAL A 17 2.25 6.08 8.34
N GLU A 18 2.32 7.24 7.71
CA GLU A 18 2.02 8.53 8.33
C GLU A 18 0.94 9.28 7.55
N ARG A 19 0.20 10.13 8.26
CA ARG A 19 -0.63 11.16 7.65
C ARG A 19 0.23 12.21 6.96
N GLY A 20 -0.37 13.05 6.11
CA GLY A 20 0.32 14.15 5.45
C GLY A 20 1.00 15.15 6.40
N ASP A 21 0.52 15.25 7.65
CA ASP A 21 1.04 16.08 8.74
C ASP A 21 2.19 15.43 9.54
N GLY A 22 2.58 14.20 9.20
CA GLY A 22 3.65 13.45 9.86
C GLY A 22 3.23 12.67 11.09
N ARG A 23 1.93 12.67 11.46
CA ARG A 23 1.46 11.81 12.57
C ARG A 23 1.46 10.34 12.14
N PRO A 24 2.02 9.42 12.95
CA PRO A 24 2.00 8.00 12.63
C PRO A 24 0.56 7.47 12.65
N ILE A 25 0.28 6.59 11.70
CA ILE A 25 -0.94 5.78 11.67
C ILE A 25 -0.60 4.34 12.06
N PHE A 26 0.48 3.82 11.48
CA PHE A 26 0.91 2.44 11.69
C PHE A 26 2.42 2.33 11.53
N THR A 27 3.04 1.47 12.33
CA THR A 27 4.46 1.11 12.18
C THR A 27 4.64 -0.36 12.51
N THR A 28 5.54 -1.04 11.81
CA THR A 28 6.03 -2.37 12.16
C THR A 28 7.53 -2.46 11.87
N ASP A 29 8.25 -3.13 12.76
CA ASP A 29 9.67 -3.47 12.58
C ASP A 29 9.87 -4.88 11.99
N GLY A 30 8.77 -5.56 11.64
CA GLY A 30 8.72 -6.94 11.17
C GLY A 30 8.48 -7.97 12.28
N THR A 31 8.64 -7.60 13.56
CA THR A 31 8.38 -8.46 14.72
C THR A 31 7.21 -7.95 15.56
N ARG A 32 7.11 -6.63 15.73
CA ARG A 32 6.04 -5.94 16.45
C ARG A 32 5.40 -4.89 15.56
N ALA A 33 4.13 -4.65 15.81
CA ALA A 33 3.35 -3.63 15.16
C ALA A 33 2.75 -2.67 16.20
N TRP A 34 2.66 -1.40 15.81
CA TRP A 34 2.11 -0.28 16.56
C TRP A 34 1.03 0.39 15.73
N ASP A 35 -0.20 0.39 16.25
CA ASP A 35 -1.35 1.04 15.64
C ASP A 35 -1.75 2.27 16.45
N PHE A 36 -1.65 3.43 15.80
CA PHE A 36 -1.86 4.77 16.36
C PHE A 36 -3.24 5.33 16.03
N THR A 37 -4.12 4.56 15.37
CA THR A 37 -5.43 5.05 14.92
C THR A 37 -6.37 5.46 16.04
N ALA A 38 -6.28 4.82 17.20
CA ALA A 38 -7.11 5.12 18.37
C ALA A 38 -6.53 6.25 19.23
N ASP A 39 -5.21 6.28 19.40
CA ASP A 39 -4.47 7.28 20.19
C ASP A 39 -3.05 7.41 19.59
N SER A 40 -2.68 8.63 19.18
CA SER A 40 -1.40 8.90 18.54
C SER A 40 -0.21 8.86 19.50
N GLU A 41 -0.45 8.99 20.81
CA GLU A 41 0.58 8.97 21.84
C GLU A 41 0.67 7.60 22.53
N ARG A 42 -0.40 6.79 22.45
CA ARG A 42 -0.49 5.47 23.10
C ARG A 42 -0.89 4.38 22.10
N PRO A 43 0.03 3.97 21.21
CA PRO A 43 -0.29 2.97 20.20
C PRO A 43 -0.65 1.62 20.80
N ARG A 44 -1.63 0.96 20.18
CA ARG A 44 -1.88 -0.46 20.44
C ARG A 44 -0.70 -1.26 19.91
N THR A 45 -0.07 -2.05 20.78
CA THR A 45 1.13 -2.83 20.43
C THR A 45 0.83 -4.33 20.48
N ARG A 46 1.22 -5.06 19.44
CA ARG A 46 1.06 -6.52 19.33
C ARG A 46 2.16 -7.11 18.44
N PRO A 47 2.35 -8.44 18.42
CA PRO A 47 3.16 -9.12 17.40
C PRO A 47 2.72 -8.75 15.98
N ALA A 48 3.67 -8.65 15.04
CA ALA A 48 3.41 -8.16 13.68
C ALA A 48 2.53 -9.10 12.84
N ASP A 49 2.56 -10.40 13.13
CA ASP A 49 1.67 -11.41 12.54
C ASP A 49 0.20 -11.23 12.97
N ARG A 50 -0.06 -10.48 14.05
CA ARG A 50 -1.37 -10.28 14.66
C ARG A 50 -1.98 -8.90 14.35
N VAL A 51 -1.26 -8.00 13.69
CA VAL A 51 -1.79 -6.67 13.32
C VAL A 51 -1.52 -6.40 11.86
N HIS A 52 -2.61 -6.24 11.12
CA HIS A 52 -2.57 -5.79 9.75
C HIS A 52 -3.06 -4.34 9.72
N TYR A 53 -2.36 -3.51 8.95
CA TYR A 53 -2.92 -2.21 8.59
C TYR A 53 -4.15 -2.45 7.72
N LEU A 54 -5.34 -2.15 8.26
CA LEU A 54 -6.61 -2.25 7.56
C LEU A 54 -7.17 -0.89 7.12
N GLY A 55 -6.27 0.05 6.82
CA GLY A 55 -6.66 1.37 6.34
C GLY A 55 -7.03 1.38 4.86
N ARG A 56 -7.50 2.53 4.39
CA ARG A 56 -7.77 2.76 2.98
C ARG A 56 -6.50 2.44 2.17
N ASN A 57 -6.66 1.71 1.06
CA ASN A 57 -5.57 1.30 0.17
C ASN A 57 -4.56 0.30 0.80
N GLN A 58 -4.97 -0.47 1.81
CA GLN A 58 -4.14 -1.52 2.44
C GLN A 58 -3.42 -2.45 1.44
N PHE A 59 -4.05 -2.73 0.30
CA PHE A 59 -3.54 -3.61 -0.74
C PHE A 59 -2.32 -3.03 -1.48
N LEU A 60 -2.08 -1.72 -1.37
CA LEU A 60 -0.85 -1.09 -1.86
C LEU A 60 0.32 -1.23 -0.88
N LEU A 61 0.04 -1.52 0.41
CA LEU A 61 1.07 -1.50 1.45
C LEU A 61 1.65 -2.88 1.74
N ARG A 62 0.92 -3.95 1.40
CA ARG A 62 1.37 -5.32 1.50
C ARG A 62 1.19 -6.02 0.17
N ARG A 63 2.16 -6.86 -0.19
CA ARG A 63 2.00 -7.77 -1.32
C ARG A 63 0.85 -8.72 -1.01
N ARG A 64 -0.01 -8.98 -1.99
CA ARG A 64 -0.97 -10.08 -1.93
C ARG A 64 -0.18 -11.38 -1.82
N SER A 65 -0.49 -12.18 -0.81
CA SER A 65 -0.01 -13.55 -0.68
C SER A 65 -0.63 -14.42 -1.76
N ALA A 66 -0.07 -15.62 -2.01
CA ALA A 66 -0.70 -16.60 -2.90
C ALA A 66 -2.14 -16.94 -2.48
N ALA A 67 -2.41 -16.98 -1.16
CA ALA A 67 -3.74 -17.23 -0.63
C ALA A 67 -4.71 -16.07 -0.94
N ASP A 68 -4.24 -14.82 -1.01
CA ASP A 68 -5.10 -13.70 -1.39
C ASP A 68 -5.56 -13.79 -2.86
N TRP A 69 -4.91 -14.60 -3.68
CA TRP A 69 -5.34 -14.90 -5.06
C TRP A 69 -6.28 -16.11 -5.14
N SER A 70 -6.52 -16.79 -4.02
CA SER A 70 -7.54 -17.84 -3.92
C SER A 70 -8.89 -17.22 -3.57
N GLY A 71 -9.93 -17.49 -4.36
CA GLY A 71 -11.27 -16.91 -4.19
C GLY A 71 -11.80 -16.23 -5.45
N ASP A 72 -12.78 -15.35 -5.30
CA ASP A 72 -13.49 -14.67 -6.39
C ASP A 72 -13.39 -13.14 -6.35
N ASP A 73 -12.90 -12.53 -5.27
CA ASP A 73 -12.77 -11.07 -5.17
C ASP A 73 -11.53 -10.55 -5.90
N PHE A 74 -11.71 -10.18 -7.17
CA PHE A 74 -10.68 -9.64 -8.05
C PHE A 74 -9.42 -10.52 -8.05
N THR A 75 -9.59 -11.82 -8.27
CA THR A 75 -8.51 -12.81 -8.28
C THR A 75 -8.13 -13.29 -9.68
N ARG A 76 -8.96 -12.97 -10.69
CA ARG A 76 -8.83 -13.50 -12.05
C ARG A 76 -8.62 -12.37 -13.06
N PRO A 77 -7.64 -12.49 -13.96
CA PRO A 77 -7.55 -11.58 -15.10
C PRO A 77 -8.83 -11.63 -15.95
N ALA A 78 -9.36 -10.47 -16.32
CA ALA A 78 -10.44 -10.31 -17.30
C ALA A 78 -9.92 -10.22 -18.74
N GLY A 79 -8.61 -10.05 -18.91
CA GLY A 79 -7.93 -9.89 -20.18
C GLY A 79 -6.44 -10.25 -20.10
N PRO A 80 -5.67 -9.94 -21.14
CA PRO A 80 -4.22 -10.18 -21.14
C PRO A 80 -3.51 -9.34 -20.08
N VAL A 81 -2.34 -9.82 -19.67
CA VAL A 81 -1.38 -9.03 -18.89
C VAL A 81 -0.56 -8.20 -19.88
N GLU A 82 -0.55 -6.89 -19.69
CA GLU A 82 0.20 -5.95 -20.54
C GLU A 82 1.39 -5.38 -19.78
N GLU A 83 2.47 -5.03 -20.47
CA GLU A 83 3.55 -4.25 -19.89
C GLU A 83 3.36 -2.77 -20.18
N THR A 84 3.50 -1.92 -19.16
CA THR A 84 3.38 -0.46 -19.28
C THR A 84 4.36 0.26 -18.37
N ASP A 85 4.60 1.54 -18.63
CA ASP A 85 5.28 2.43 -17.69
C ASP A 85 4.25 3.09 -16.76
N PHE A 86 4.40 2.90 -15.45
CA PHE A 86 3.52 3.47 -14.43
C PHE A 86 4.33 3.92 -13.22
N ALA A 87 4.11 5.15 -12.75
CA ALA A 87 4.87 5.76 -11.65
C ALA A 87 6.40 5.72 -11.85
N GLY A 88 6.87 5.86 -13.10
CA GLY A 88 8.29 5.82 -13.46
C GLY A 88 8.92 4.43 -13.41
N ARG A 89 8.11 3.36 -13.40
CA ARG A 89 8.53 1.97 -13.29
C ARG A 89 7.87 1.13 -14.37
N ARG A 90 8.58 0.08 -14.83
CA ARG A 90 7.99 -0.95 -15.69
C ARG A 90 7.06 -1.83 -14.87
N CYS A 91 5.81 -1.91 -15.29
CA CYS A 91 4.75 -2.59 -14.57
C CYS A 91 3.99 -3.56 -15.47
N TRP A 92 3.50 -4.64 -14.87
CA TRP A 92 2.36 -5.35 -15.42
C TRP A 92 1.09 -4.57 -15.13
N THR A 93 0.27 -4.37 -16.16
CA THR A 93 -1.10 -3.91 -16.05
C THR A 93 -2.02 -5.11 -16.21
N VAL A 94 -2.90 -5.28 -15.24
CA VAL A 94 -3.87 -6.38 -15.24
C VAL A 94 -5.24 -5.81 -14.93
N GLU A 95 -6.21 -6.12 -15.78
CA GLU A 95 -7.61 -5.93 -15.47
C GLU A 95 -8.15 -7.18 -14.77
N LEU A 96 -8.71 -7.01 -13.58
CA LEU A 96 -9.23 -8.11 -12.77
C LEU A 96 -10.75 -8.16 -12.89
N ALA A 97 -11.27 -9.34 -13.21
CA ALA A 97 -12.69 -9.60 -13.29
C ALA A 97 -13.35 -9.37 -11.93
N PRO A 98 -14.52 -8.73 -11.88
CA PRO A 98 -15.19 -8.46 -10.63
C PRO A 98 -15.84 -9.71 -10.02
N PRO A 99 -15.98 -9.77 -8.68
CA PRO A 99 -16.85 -10.74 -8.03
C PRO A 99 -18.34 -10.49 -8.36
N PRO A 100 -19.24 -11.46 -8.10
CA PRO A 100 -20.66 -11.36 -8.47
C PRO A 100 -21.40 -10.11 -7.95
N ASN A 101 -20.95 -9.55 -6.83
CA ASN A 101 -21.57 -8.39 -6.17
C ASN A 101 -20.95 -7.04 -6.58
N LYS A 102 -19.98 -7.01 -7.50
CA LYS A 102 -19.35 -5.77 -7.98
C LYS A 102 -19.51 -5.70 -9.51
N PRO A 103 -19.97 -4.57 -10.08
CA PRO A 103 -20.32 -4.52 -11.50
C PRO A 103 -19.15 -4.24 -12.44
N HIS A 104 -17.98 -3.81 -11.91
CA HIS A 104 -16.90 -3.25 -12.74
C HIS A 104 -15.55 -3.89 -12.45
N PRO A 105 -14.74 -4.18 -13.49
CA PRO A 105 -13.39 -4.66 -13.33
C PRO A 105 -12.50 -3.69 -12.53
N LEU A 106 -11.42 -4.23 -11.97
CA LEU A 106 -10.39 -3.49 -11.25
C LEU A 106 -9.07 -3.58 -12.00
N ARG A 107 -8.55 -2.43 -12.46
CA ARG A 107 -7.20 -2.37 -13.02
C ARG A 107 -6.18 -2.27 -11.89
N ILE A 108 -5.09 -3.01 -12.00
CA ILE A 108 -3.95 -2.94 -11.09
C ILE A 108 -2.66 -2.74 -11.88
N TRP A 109 -1.70 -2.07 -11.26
CA TRP A 109 -0.33 -1.93 -11.76
C TRP A 109 0.63 -2.57 -10.77
N VAL A 110 1.40 -3.55 -11.24
CA VAL A 110 2.36 -4.31 -10.42
C VAL A 110 3.76 -4.09 -10.98
N ASP A 111 4.64 -3.55 -10.16
CA ASP A 111 6.06 -3.37 -10.50
C ASP A 111 6.71 -4.72 -10.84
N ILE A 112 7.29 -4.84 -12.03
CA ILE A 112 7.81 -6.13 -12.53
C ILE A 112 8.99 -6.62 -11.68
N GLU A 113 9.86 -5.69 -11.26
CA GLU A 113 11.08 -6.04 -10.52
C GLU A 113 10.77 -6.51 -9.10
N SER A 114 9.88 -5.81 -8.38
CA SER A 114 9.59 -6.10 -6.99
C SER A 114 8.31 -6.89 -6.75
N GLY A 115 7.45 -7.07 -7.75
CA GLY A 115 6.11 -7.67 -7.60
C GLY A 115 5.17 -6.86 -6.70
N GLN A 116 5.48 -5.59 -6.42
CA GLN A 116 4.66 -4.73 -5.57
C GLN A 116 3.58 -4.03 -6.39
N MET A 117 2.34 -4.03 -5.90
CA MET A 117 1.29 -3.19 -6.49
C MET A 117 1.60 -1.72 -6.25
N LEU A 118 1.67 -0.94 -7.32
CA LEU A 118 1.93 0.50 -7.29
C LEU A 118 0.65 1.34 -7.35
N GLY A 119 -0.44 0.75 -7.85
CA GLY A 119 -1.73 1.39 -7.90
C GLY A 119 -2.85 0.43 -8.29
N TYR A 120 -4.08 0.90 -8.11
CA TYR A 120 -5.28 0.29 -8.64
C TYR A 120 -6.29 1.36 -9.03
N ARG A 121 -7.18 1.01 -9.95
CA ARG A 121 -8.27 1.89 -10.39
C ARG A 121 -9.47 1.09 -10.89
N SER A 122 -10.66 1.50 -10.49
CA SER A 122 -11.91 1.18 -11.16
C SER A 122 -12.23 2.34 -12.11
N GLU A 123 -12.07 2.13 -13.41
CA GLU A 123 -12.21 3.20 -14.42
C GLU A 123 -13.65 3.74 -14.47
N GLN A 124 -14.64 2.87 -14.28
CA GLN A 124 -16.06 3.20 -14.38
C GLN A 124 -16.55 4.05 -13.20
N VAL A 125 -16.01 3.82 -12.00
CA VAL A 125 -16.41 4.55 -10.78
C VAL A 125 -15.45 5.72 -10.51
N GLY A 126 -14.34 5.80 -11.24
CA GLY A 126 -13.31 6.82 -11.05
C GLY A 126 -12.56 6.69 -9.72
N GLU A 127 -12.73 5.57 -9.01
CA GLU A 127 -12.09 5.31 -7.72
C GLU A 127 -10.77 4.58 -7.91
N GLY A 128 -9.75 4.96 -7.15
CA GLY A 128 -8.46 4.32 -7.20
C GLY A 128 -7.50 4.88 -6.17
N ALA A 129 -6.31 4.30 -6.14
CA ALA A 129 -5.18 4.83 -5.38
C ALA A 129 -3.88 4.42 -6.07
N GLN A 130 -2.87 5.27 -5.94
CA GLN A 130 -1.53 5.02 -6.49
C GLN A 130 -0.46 5.74 -5.69
N PHE A 131 0.79 5.28 -5.79
CA PHE A 131 1.94 6.07 -5.38
C PHE A 131 2.23 7.16 -6.42
N VAL A 132 2.42 8.40 -5.97
CA VAL A 132 2.68 9.56 -6.86
C VAL A 132 4.10 10.12 -6.77
N ASP A 133 4.84 9.77 -5.72
CA ASP A 133 6.20 10.24 -5.43
C ASP A 133 7.07 9.02 -5.02
N LEU A 134 7.02 7.96 -5.84
CA LEU A 134 7.65 6.68 -5.54
C LEU A 134 9.18 6.79 -5.64
N ILE A 135 9.86 6.33 -4.60
CA ILE A 135 11.31 6.17 -4.57
C ILE A 135 11.61 4.73 -4.18
N VAL A 136 12.44 4.06 -4.98
CA VAL A 136 12.84 2.65 -4.80
C VAL A 136 14.36 2.56 -4.76
N GLY A 137 14.89 1.71 -3.87
CA GLY A 137 16.32 1.45 -3.76
C GLY A 137 17.09 2.36 -2.80
N GLU A 138 16.43 3.30 -2.12
CA GLU A 138 17.06 4.09 -1.06
C GLU A 138 17.18 3.29 0.24
N VAL A 139 18.28 3.53 0.97
CA VAL A 139 18.49 2.99 2.31
C VAL A 139 17.56 3.71 3.28
N LEU A 140 16.67 2.96 3.93
CA LEU A 140 15.83 3.50 4.99
C LEU A 140 16.61 3.57 6.31
N ASP A 141 16.52 4.70 7.02
CA ASP A 141 17.01 4.79 8.39
C ASP A 141 16.27 3.79 9.28
N ASP A 142 17.01 2.89 9.94
CA ASP A 142 16.47 1.91 10.88
C ASP A 142 15.59 2.54 11.97
N ARG A 143 15.81 3.82 12.30
CA ARG A 143 15.00 4.58 13.25
C ARG A 143 13.56 4.81 12.78
N LEU A 144 13.30 4.76 11.47
CA LEU A 144 11.93 4.87 10.93
C LEU A 144 11.04 3.72 11.41
N SER A 145 11.61 2.52 11.53
CA SER A 145 10.91 1.32 12.00
C SER A 145 10.87 1.18 13.53
N ARG A 146 11.69 1.95 14.26
CA ARG A 146 11.68 1.92 15.73
C ARG A 146 10.59 2.84 16.24
N GLY A 147 9.68 2.29 17.04
CA GLY A 147 8.66 3.06 17.74
C GLY A 147 9.32 4.24 18.48
N MET A 148 8.88 5.45 18.15
CA MET A 148 9.34 6.73 18.71
C MET A 148 10.73 7.20 18.22
N GLY A 149 10.79 7.63 16.97
CA GLY A 149 11.92 8.39 16.40
C GLY A 149 11.41 9.43 15.41
N ARG A 150 11.81 10.70 15.59
CA ARG A 150 11.60 11.76 14.60
C ARG A 150 12.41 11.42 13.35
N CYS A 151 11.80 11.51 12.17
CA CYS A 151 12.51 11.31 10.91
C CYS A 151 12.06 12.31 9.85
N THR A 152 13.00 12.67 8.97
CA THR A 152 12.96 13.80 8.06
C THR A 152 12.39 13.41 6.68
N HIS A 153 11.21 13.95 6.37
CA HIS A 153 10.50 14.22 5.09
C HIS A 153 10.80 13.43 3.78
N ARG A 154 9.73 12.87 3.14
CA ARG A 154 9.28 13.21 1.76
C ARG A 154 7.82 12.77 1.50
N ARG A 155 7.13 13.40 0.54
CA ARG A 155 5.66 13.50 0.39
C ARG A 155 5.06 12.40 -0.51
N SER A 156 3.76 12.12 -0.35
CA SER A 156 2.90 11.48 -1.36
C SER A 156 1.46 11.98 -1.18
N ILE A 157 0.80 12.41 -2.26
CA ILE A 157 -0.58 12.92 -2.28
C ILE A 157 -1.45 11.96 -3.10
N SER A 158 -2.55 11.46 -2.53
CA SER A 158 -3.60 10.77 -3.29
C SER A 158 -4.53 11.80 -3.95
N ARG A 159 -4.84 11.63 -5.24
CA ARG A 159 -6.00 12.26 -5.89
C ARG A 159 -7.13 11.25 -5.97
#